data_AF-A0A292EDV3-F1
#
_entry.id   AF-A0A292EDV3-F1
#
_cell.length_a   1.000
_cell.length_b   1.000
_cell.length_c   1.000
_cell.angle_alpha   90.00
_cell.angle_beta   90.00
_cell.angle_gamma   90.00
#
_symmetry.space_group_name_H-M   'P 1'
#
loop_
_entity.id
_entity.type
_entity.pdbx_description
1 polymer ?
#
loop_
_entity_poly.entity_id
_entity_poly.type
_entity_poly.pdbx_seq_one_letter_code
_entity_poly.pdbx_strand_id
1 'polypeptide(L)'
;MIAGKISGLEKVGLVGGPELAFVKASHAGFKAGFKEGNPSATLLETYTGSFDDAQKAAEVTRGFVAQGAKLVWTSGDGIGNGVAAAAAQEGALTIGVTGEAGGFAKKVNLVSVVLDMHPTYKAYVDDIKAGTFGKKFFVSGIGNKGLVLTDINTLGAALPADVSAEIDALVADLASGEKTLPNFFE
;
A
#
# COMPACT_ATOMS: atom_id res chain seq x y z
N MET A 1 4.77 -3.38 -7.03
CA MET A 1 4.60 -3.70 -8.46
C MET A 1 3.58 -2.77 -9.13
N ILE A 2 2.30 -2.79 -8.72
CA ILE A 2 1.20 -2.04 -9.37
C ILE A 2 1.54 -0.57 -9.64
N ALA A 3 1.98 0.15 -8.61
CA ALA A 3 2.37 1.55 -8.71
C ALA A 3 3.44 1.81 -9.79
N GLY A 4 4.41 0.90 -9.92
CA GLY A 4 5.47 1.00 -10.93
C GLY A 4 5.00 0.69 -12.35
N LYS A 5 3.84 0.05 -12.52
CA LYS A 5 3.29 -0.25 -13.85
C LYS A 5 2.46 0.87 -14.45
N ILE A 6 2.17 1.91 -13.67
CA ILE A 6 1.47 3.10 -14.18
C ILE A 6 2.43 3.85 -15.12
N SER A 7 2.06 3.92 -16.39
CA SER A 7 2.88 4.58 -17.41
C SER A 7 2.96 6.09 -17.16
N GLY A 8 4.11 6.69 -17.51
CA GLY A 8 4.31 8.14 -17.42
C GLY A 8 4.60 8.68 -16.01
N LEU A 9 4.79 7.81 -15.01
CA LEU A 9 5.27 8.25 -13.70
C LEU A 9 6.79 8.47 -13.73
N GLU A 10 7.22 9.72 -13.62
CA GLU A 10 8.64 10.08 -13.46
C GLU A 10 9.01 10.33 -11.99
N LYS A 11 8.05 10.79 -11.19
CA LYS A 11 8.21 11.10 -9.77
C LYS A 11 7.04 10.56 -8.95
N VAL A 12 7.34 9.96 -7.81
CA VAL A 12 6.36 9.41 -6.86
C VAL A 12 6.73 9.82 -5.44
N GLY A 13 5.74 10.26 -4.67
CA GLY A 13 5.88 10.64 -3.27
C GLY A 13 5.58 9.47 -2.32
N LEU A 14 6.30 9.38 -1.22
CA LEU A 14 6.10 8.42 -0.13
C LEU A 14 5.97 9.21 1.18
N VAL A 15 4.80 9.17 1.79
CA VAL A 15 4.50 9.86 3.06
C VAL A 15 4.31 8.85 4.17
N GLY A 16 5.26 8.84 5.12
CA GLY A 16 5.23 7.97 6.29
C GLY A 16 4.89 8.71 7.58
N GLY A 17 4.56 7.94 8.62
CA GLY A 17 4.32 8.43 9.98
C GLY A 17 5.63 8.72 10.73
N PRO A 18 5.82 8.21 11.97
CA PRO A 18 7.11 8.20 12.64
C PRO A 18 8.09 7.19 12.01
N GLU A 19 9.39 7.43 12.20
CA GLU A 19 10.49 6.59 11.68
C GLU A 19 10.71 5.33 12.53
N LEU A 20 9.66 4.52 12.68
CA LEU A 20 9.75 3.23 13.36
C LEU A 20 10.24 2.15 12.38
N ALA A 21 10.90 1.11 12.91
CA ALA A 21 11.49 0.05 12.09
C ALA A 21 10.50 -0.58 11.10
N PHE A 22 9.26 -0.84 11.52
CA PHE A 22 8.23 -1.39 10.64
C PHE A 22 7.74 -0.41 9.56
N VAL A 23 7.77 0.89 9.83
CA VAL A 23 7.42 1.92 8.83
C VAL A 23 8.51 1.99 7.78
N LYS A 24 9.79 2.02 8.19
CA LYS A 24 10.93 1.93 7.26
C LYS A 24 10.89 0.65 6.41
N ALA A 25 10.57 -0.49 7.02
CA ALA A 25 10.43 -1.76 6.30
C ALA A 25 9.29 -1.71 5.27
N SER A 26 8.16 -1.11 5.62
CA SER A 26 7.02 -0.92 4.70
C SER A 26 7.41 -0.03 3.51
N HIS A 27 8.15 1.05 3.77
CA HIS A 27 8.70 1.92 2.74
C HIS A 27 9.71 1.18 1.85
N ALA A 28 10.62 0.39 2.42
CA ALA A 28 11.56 -0.42 1.66
C ALA A 28 10.85 -1.45 0.75
N GLY A 29 9.81 -2.11 1.26
CA GLY A 29 8.98 -3.03 0.48
C GLY A 29 8.25 -2.33 -0.67
N PHE A 30 7.65 -1.16 -0.44
CA PHE A 30 7.04 -0.36 -1.50
C PHE A 30 8.07 0.05 -2.55
N LYS A 31 9.23 0.56 -2.13
CA LYS A 31 10.32 0.98 -3.03
C LYS A 31 10.81 -0.19 -3.90
N ALA A 32 11.04 -1.36 -3.30
CA ALA A 32 11.47 -2.56 -4.04
C ALA A 32 10.44 -2.97 -5.09
N GLY A 33 9.17 -3.11 -4.69
CA GLY A 33 8.10 -3.48 -5.62
C GLY A 33 7.82 -2.40 -6.67
N PHE A 34 8.01 -1.12 -6.36
CA PHE A 34 7.85 -0.03 -7.33
C PHE A 34 8.95 -0.08 -8.38
N LYS A 35 10.21 -0.24 -7.95
CA LYS A 35 11.38 -0.29 -8.84
C LYS A 35 11.38 -1.50 -9.78
N GLU A 36 10.72 -2.59 -9.41
CA GLU A 36 10.48 -3.72 -10.31
C GLU A 36 9.65 -3.33 -11.54
N GLY A 37 8.67 -2.43 -11.39
CA GLY A 37 7.84 -1.95 -12.51
C GLY A 37 8.38 -0.70 -13.21
N ASN A 38 9.02 0.21 -12.46
CA ASN A 38 9.58 1.45 -12.97
C ASN A 38 10.92 1.78 -12.27
N PRO A 39 12.04 1.25 -12.79
CA PRO A 39 13.35 1.47 -12.19
C PRO A 39 13.85 2.91 -12.32
N SER A 40 13.39 3.65 -13.34
CA SER A 40 13.84 5.01 -13.68
C SER A 40 13.22 6.11 -12.82
N ALA A 41 12.02 5.92 -12.28
CA ALA A 41 11.33 6.98 -11.56
C ALA A 41 12.02 7.37 -10.25
N THR A 42 11.96 8.67 -9.94
CA THR A 42 12.51 9.24 -8.70
C THR A 42 11.48 9.13 -7.58
N LEU A 43 11.93 8.70 -6.40
CA LEU A 43 11.08 8.56 -5.22
C LEU A 43 11.41 9.67 -4.24
N LEU A 44 10.41 10.50 -3.92
CA LEU A 44 10.48 11.50 -2.86
C LEU A 44 9.93 10.86 -1.59
N GLU A 45 10.62 10.97 -0.47
CA GLU A 45 10.25 10.29 0.77
C GLU A 45 10.33 11.25 1.94
N THR A 46 9.32 11.23 2.81
CA THR A 46 9.30 12.04 4.03
C THR A 46 8.44 11.37 5.10
N TYR A 47 8.90 11.48 6.34
CA TYR A 47 8.21 11.02 7.54
C TYR A 47 7.63 12.22 8.28
N THR A 48 6.34 12.18 8.60
CA THR A 48 5.66 13.26 9.34
C THR A 48 6.10 13.27 10.81
N GLY A 49 6.58 12.14 11.34
CA GLY A 49 6.93 11.99 12.75
C GLY A 49 5.75 11.58 13.64
N SER A 50 4.53 11.52 13.11
CA SER A 50 3.31 11.15 13.84
C SER A 50 2.31 10.45 12.92
N PHE A 51 1.62 9.43 13.43
CA PHE A 51 0.54 8.76 12.70
C PHE A 51 -0.73 9.61 12.58
N ASP A 52 -0.85 10.66 13.40
CA ASP A 52 -2.06 11.46 13.54
C ASP A 52 -1.93 12.87 12.94
N ASP A 53 -0.76 13.23 12.42
CA ASP A 53 -0.51 14.57 11.86
C ASP A 53 -0.91 14.65 10.38
N ALA A 54 -2.22 14.63 10.14
CA ALA A 54 -2.80 14.76 8.80
C ALA A 54 -2.51 16.12 8.16
N GLN A 55 -2.34 17.19 8.94
CA GLN A 55 -2.02 18.52 8.43
C GLN A 55 -0.63 18.52 7.80
N LYS A 56 0.38 18.01 8.51
CA LYS A 56 1.74 17.86 7.98
C LYS A 56 1.78 16.90 6.80
N ALA A 57 1.02 15.81 6.83
CA ALA A 57 0.91 14.89 5.69
C ALA A 57 0.38 15.59 4.42
N ALA A 58 -0.61 16.47 4.57
CA ALA A 58 -1.13 17.28 3.47
C ALA A 58 -0.07 18.27 2.93
N GLU A 59 0.68 18.94 3.81
CA GLU A 59 1.76 19.86 3.42
C GLU A 59 2.87 19.15 2.64
N VAL A 60 3.34 18.00 3.15
CA VAL A 60 4.33 17.16 2.47
C VAL A 60 3.81 16.70 1.10
N THR A 61 2.55 16.29 1.03
CA THR A 61 1.91 15.86 -0.23
C THR A 61 1.89 16.99 -1.26
N ARG A 62 1.46 18.20 -0.87
CA ARG A 62 1.50 19.38 -1.76
C ARG A 62 2.93 19.67 -2.23
N GLY A 63 3.91 19.57 -1.32
CA GLY A 63 5.33 19.72 -1.65
C GLY A 63 5.83 18.70 -2.67
N PHE A 64 5.42 17.44 -2.58
CA PHE A 64 5.77 16.41 -3.57
C PHE A 64 5.10 16.66 -4.92
N VAL A 65 3.82 17.04 -4.93
CA VAL A 65 3.11 17.32 -6.18
C VAL A 65 3.69 18.57 -6.88
N ALA A 66 4.05 19.60 -6.12
CA ALA A 66 4.75 20.78 -6.63
C ALA A 66 6.12 20.43 -7.24
N GLN A 67 6.79 19.40 -6.71
CA GLN A 67 8.04 18.86 -7.28
C GLN A 67 7.81 17.94 -8.49
N GLY A 68 6.56 17.68 -8.88
CA GLY A 68 6.18 16.90 -10.05
C GLY A 68 5.71 15.47 -9.75
N ALA A 69 5.53 15.07 -8.49
CA ALA A 69 4.97 13.77 -8.18
C ALA A 69 3.50 13.68 -8.65
N LYS A 70 3.17 12.61 -9.39
CA LYS A 70 1.79 12.35 -9.89
C LYS A 70 1.07 11.24 -9.12
N LEU A 71 1.81 10.54 -8.26
CA LEU A 71 1.32 9.50 -7.38
C LEU A 71 1.94 9.71 -6.01
N VAL A 72 1.14 9.56 -4.95
CA VAL A 72 1.62 9.58 -3.56
C VAL A 72 1.16 8.31 -2.83
N TRP A 73 2.11 7.54 -2.35
CA TRP A 73 1.86 6.41 -1.47
C TRP A 73 1.97 6.84 -0.01
N THR A 74 1.13 6.26 0.84
CA THR A 74 1.16 6.50 2.29
C THR A 74 1.12 5.20 3.08
N SER A 75 1.79 5.19 4.24
CA SER A 75 1.94 4.03 5.12
C SER A 75 1.12 4.07 6.40
N GLY A 76 0.22 5.05 6.57
CA GLY A 76 -0.59 5.18 7.77
C GLY A 76 -1.98 5.77 7.54
N ASP A 77 -2.95 5.26 8.27
CA ASP A 77 -4.37 5.57 8.09
C ASP A 77 -4.69 7.02 8.49
N GLY A 78 -4.22 7.45 9.67
CA GLY A 78 -4.45 8.80 10.19
C GLY A 78 -3.87 9.89 9.28
N ILE A 79 -2.59 9.77 8.90
CA ILE A 79 -1.94 10.65 7.93
C ILE A 79 -2.51 10.52 6.52
N GLY A 80 -3.04 9.35 6.15
CA GLY A 80 -3.62 9.07 4.84
C GLY A 80 -4.80 9.98 4.50
N ASN A 81 -5.53 10.46 5.51
CA ASN A 81 -6.57 11.47 5.36
C ASN A 81 -6.02 12.78 4.76
N GLY A 82 -4.87 13.24 5.27
CA GLY A 82 -4.19 14.45 4.79
C GLY A 82 -3.64 14.26 3.38
N VAL A 83 -3.03 13.10 3.11
CA VAL A 83 -2.53 12.72 1.79
C VAL A 83 -3.65 12.72 0.75
N ALA A 84 -4.77 12.07 1.05
CA ALA A 84 -5.91 11.98 0.15
C ALA A 84 -6.53 13.35 -0.16
N ALA A 85 -6.70 14.19 0.88
CA ALA A 85 -7.25 15.54 0.72
C ALA A 85 -6.36 16.42 -0.16
N ALA A 86 -5.04 16.43 0.09
CA ALA A 86 -4.09 17.19 -0.71
C ALA A 86 -3.99 16.67 -2.14
N ALA A 87 -3.86 15.35 -2.33
CA ALA A 87 -3.79 14.75 -3.67
C ALA A 87 -5.04 15.09 -4.51
N ALA A 88 -6.24 15.08 -3.90
CA ALA A 88 -7.47 15.45 -4.58
C ALA A 88 -7.54 16.93 -4.99
N GLN A 89 -6.92 17.82 -4.22
CA GLN A 89 -6.85 19.25 -4.54
C GLN A 89 -5.81 19.54 -5.63
N GLU A 90 -4.67 18.84 -5.58
CA GLU A 90 -3.52 19.08 -6.46
C GLU A 90 -3.52 18.23 -7.74
N GLY A 91 -4.50 17.34 -7.91
CA GLY A 91 -4.62 16.48 -9.09
C GLY A 91 -3.58 15.35 -9.15
N ALA A 92 -3.28 14.74 -8.01
CA ALA A 92 -2.44 13.54 -7.90
C ALA A 92 -3.27 12.31 -7.49
N LEU A 93 -2.76 11.12 -7.80
CA LEU A 93 -3.34 9.84 -7.39
C LEU A 93 -2.72 9.38 -6.07
N THR A 94 -3.39 8.47 -5.35
CA THR A 94 -2.88 7.86 -4.13
C THR A 94 -2.92 6.34 -4.16
N ILE A 95 -2.08 5.72 -3.33
CA ILE A 95 -2.14 4.28 -2.99
C ILE A 95 -1.98 4.16 -1.48
N GLY A 96 -2.72 3.24 -0.86
CA GLY A 96 -2.61 2.95 0.57
C GLY A 96 -3.52 3.81 1.46
N VAL A 97 -4.33 4.70 0.89
CA VAL A 97 -5.33 5.44 1.67
C VAL A 97 -6.50 4.51 1.99
N THR A 98 -6.93 4.46 3.24
CA THR A 98 -8.08 3.64 3.66
C THR A 98 -9.42 4.32 3.35
N GLY A 99 -10.50 3.54 3.43
CA GLY A 99 -11.87 4.08 3.28
C GLY A 99 -12.25 5.14 4.33
N GLU A 100 -11.49 5.26 5.42
CA GLU A 100 -11.72 6.25 6.48
C GLU A 100 -11.50 7.69 6.00
N ALA A 101 -10.68 7.90 4.98
CA ALA A 101 -10.53 9.20 4.31
C ALA A 101 -11.76 9.59 3.45
N GLY A 102 -12.80 8.77 3.49
CA GLY A 102 -14.14 9.09 3.00
C GLY A 102 -14.18 9.43 1.51
N GLY A 103 -14.86 10.53 1.18
CA GLY A 103 -15.07 10.95 -0.21
C GLY A 103 -13.78 11.29 -0.97
N PHE A 104 -12.69 11.66 -0.28
CA PHE A 104 -11.42 11.93 -0.93
C PHE A 104 -10.77 10.64 -1.44
N ALA A 105 -10.69 9.60 -0.60
CA ALA A 105 -10.14 8.31 -1.01
C ALA A 105 -10.77 7.78 -2.29
N LYS A 106 -12.11 7.85 -2.43
CA LYS A 106 -12.82 7.39 -3.63
C LYS A 106 -12.43 8.13 -4.92
N LYS A 107 -11.94 9.37 -4.80
CA LYS A 107 -11.59 10.22 -5.95
C LYS A 107 -10.14 10.04 -6.41
N VAL A 108 -9.24 9.66 -5.51
CA VAL A 108 -7.79 9.62 -5.80
C VAL A 108 -7.10 8.30 -5.52
N ASN A 109 -7.67 7.43 -4.67
CA ASN A 109 -7.00 6.20 -4.28
C ASN A 109 -7.24 5.07 -5.30
N LEU A 110 -6.14 4.54 -5.82
CA LEU A 110 -6.15 3.45 -6.80
C LEU A 110 -6.41 2.10 -6.14
N VAL A 111 -5.71 1.81 -5.06
CA VAL A 111 -5.74 0.53 -4.38
C VAL A 111 -5.10 0.64 -2.99
N SER A 112 -5.52 -0.21 -2.06
CA SER A 112 -4.90 -0.35 -0.74
C SER A 112 -4.70 -1.83 -0.41
N VAL A 113 -3.76 -2.11 0.50
CA VAL A 113 -3.55 -3.46 1.04
C VAL A 113 -4.41 -3.62 2.29
N VAL A 114 -5.09 -4.76 2.42
CA VAL A 114 -5.95 -5.11 3.55
C VAL A 114 -5.46 -6.43 4.14
N LEU A 115 -5.42 -6.48 5.47
CA LEU A 115 -5.26 -7.72 6.22
C LEU A 115 -6.61 -8.46 6.23
N ASP A 116 -6.72 -9.56 5.49
CA ASP A 116 -7.92 -10.39 5.52
C ASP A 116 -7.90 -11.29 6.76
N MET A 117 -8.64 -10.86 7.78
CA MET A 117 -8.78 -11.59 9.04
C MET A 117 -9.91 -12.63 9.02
N HIS A 118 -10.73 -12.69 7.96
CA HIS A 118 -11.86 -13.60 7.92
C HIS A 118 -11.44 -15.08 8.05
N PRO A 119 -10.42 -15.60 7.32
CA PRO A 119 -9.97 -16.98 7.47
C PRO A 119 -9.49 -17.29 8.90
N THR A 120 -8.76 -16.36 9.51
CA THR A 120 -8.21 -16.49 10.86
C THR A 120 -9.33 -16.53 11.91
N TYR A 121 -10.30 -15.61 11.83
CA TYR A 121 -11.43 -15.59 12.75
C TYR A 121 -12.34 -16.80 12.58
N LYS A 122 -12.55 -17.26 11.35
CA LYS A 122 -13.27 -18.50 11.10
C LYS A 122 -12.57 -19.69 11.78
N ALA A 123 -11.25 -19.81 11.61
CA ALA A 123 -10.48 -20.86 12.26
C ALA A 123 -10.58 -20.81 13.79
N TYR A 124 -10.54 -19.62 14.39
CA TYR A 124 -10.76 -19.46 15.84
C TYR A 124 -12.13 -19.97 16.28
N VAL A 125 -13.20 -19.57 15.58
CA VAL A 125 -14.57 -19.99 15.91
C VAL A 125 -14.72 -21.51 15.80
N ASP A 126 -14.15 -22.12 14.76
CA ASP A 126 -14.21 -23.56 14.53
C ASP A 126 -13.43 -24.33 15.62
N ASP A 127 -12.24 -23.85 15.97
CA ASP A 127 -11.41 -24.45 17.02
C ASP A 127 -12.04 -24.34 18.41
N ILE A 128 -12.70 -23.23 18.73
CA ILE A 128 -13.44 -23.06 19.99
C ILE A 128 -14.58 -24.09 20.06
N LYS A 129 -15.36 -24.25 18.99
CA LYS A 129 -16.45 -25.23 18.92
C LYS A 129 -15.95 -26.67 19.06
N ALA A 130 -14.76 -26.96 18.51
CA ALA A 130 -14.14 -28.28 18.60
C ALA A 130 -13.40 -28.53 19.93
N GLY A 131 -13.26 -27.52 20.79
CA GLY A 131 -12.48 -27.64 22.03
C GLY A 131 -10.95 -27.73 21.79
N THR A 132 -10.48 -27.32 20.61
CA THR A 132 -9.08 -27.41 20.18
C THR A 132 -8.38 -26.05 20.10
N PHE A 133 -9.02 -24.99 20.62
CA PHE A 133 -8.47 -23.64 20.58
C PHE A 133 -7.12 -23.52 21.29
N GLY A 134 -6.22 -22.73 20.70
CA GLY A 134 -4.86 -22.49 21.19
C GLY A 134 -3.80 -23.28 20.40
N LYS A 135 -2.52 -22.97 20.66
CA LYS A 135 -1.34 -23.63 20.09
C LYS A 135 -1.16 -23.53 18.57
N LYS A 136 -1.91 -22.65 17.89
CA LYS A 136 -1.72 -22.34 16.46
C LYS A 136 -1.10 -20.97 16.30
N PHE A 137 -0.23 -20.85 15.30
CA PHE A 137 0.35 -19.58 14.87
C PHE A 137 -0.10 -19.33 13.43
N PHE A 138 -0.62 -18.13 13.18
CA PHE A 138 -1.11 -17.73 11.87
C PHE A 138 -0.17 -16.66 11.31
N VAL A 139 0.32 -16.87 10.10
CA VAL A 139 1.06 -15.87 9.34
C VAL A 139 0.15 -15.36 8.25
N SER A 140 -0.08 -14.05 8.18
CA SER A 140 -0.75 -13.42 7.05
C SER A 140 0.29 -12.88 6.08
N GLY A 141 0.26 -13.38 4.85
CA GLY A 141 1.14 -12.96 3.77
C GLY A 141 0.39 -12.87 2.45
N ILE A 142 1.11 -12.45 1.41
CA ILE A 142 0.54 -12.31 0.07
C ILE A 142 0.22 -13.70 -0.52
N GLY A 143 1.17 -14.65 -0.45
CA GLY A 143 1.00 -15.99 -1.04
C GLY A 143 -0.16 -16.80 -0.44
N ASN A 144 -0.48 -16.60 0.84
CA ASN A 144 -1.61 -17.27 1.48
C ASN A 144 -2.89 -16.41 1.54
N LYS A 145 -2.92 -15.28 0.83
CA LYS A 145 -4.04 -14.33 0.78
C LYS A 145 -4.46 -13.80 2.16
N GLY A 146 -3.58 -13.81 3.15
CA GLY A 146 -3.78 -13.08 4.40
C GLY A 146 -3.58 -11.57 4.21
N LEU A 147 -2.81 -11.16 3.21
CA LEU A 147 -2.72 -9.78 2.72
C LEU A 147 -3.29 -9.73 1.31
N VAL A 148 -4.34 -8.94 1.12
CA VAL A 148 -5.07 -8.80 -0.15
C VAL A 148 -5.14 -7.35 -0.57
N LEU A 149 -5.47 -7.11 -1.84
CA LEU A 149 -5.75 -5.76 -2.33
C LEU A 149 -7.24 -5.47 -2.23
N THR A 150 -7.59 -4.21 -2.04
CA THR A 150 -8.94 -3.73 -2.37
C THR A 150 -9.17 -3.81 -3.88
N ASP A 151 -10.43 -3.66 -4.31
CA ASP A 151 -10.73 -3.46 -5.72
C ASP A 151 -9.92 -2.27 -6.28
N ILE A 152 -9.37 -2.46 -7.49
CA ILE A 152 -8.58 -1.44 -8.16
C ILE A 152 -9.53 -0.42 -8.78
N ASN A 153 -9.45 0.81 -8.27
CA ASN A 153 -10.13 1.96 -8.82
C ASN A 153 -9.18 2.64 -9.81
N THR A 154 -9.32 2.41 -11.11
CA THR A 154 -8.31 2.85 -12.09
C THR A 154 -8.15 4.36 -12.16
N LEU A 155 -9.20 5.14 -11.90
CA LEU A 155 -9.17 6.62 -11.88
C LEU A 155 -8.50 7.26 -13.11
N GLY A 156 -8.56 6.58 -14.26
CA GLY A 156 -7.89 7.02 -15.49
C GLY A 156 -6.36 6.83 -15.50
N ALA A 157 -5.78 6.18 -14.50
CA ALA A 157 -4.38 5.77 -14.50
C ALA A 157 -4.09 4.81 -15.65
N ALA A 158 -2.97 5.05 -16.34
CA ALA A 158 -2.50 4.23 -17.45
C ALA A 158 -1.88 2.91 -16.95
N LEU A 159 -2.72 2.07 -16.34
CA LEU A 159 -2.38 0.71 -15.93
C LEU A 159 -2.44 -0.24 -17.15
N PRO A 160 -1.57 -1.26 -17.20
CA PRO A 160 -1.69 -2.34 -18.18
C PRO A 160 -3.04 -3.07 -18.05
N ALA A 161 -3.59 -3.53 -19.17
CA ALA A 161 -4.87 -4.24 -19.21
C ALA A 161 -4.84 -5.56 -18.43
N ASP A 162 -3.65 -6.15 -18.28
CA ASP A 162 -3.37 -7.44 -17.65
C ASP A 162 -2.83 -7.31 -16.22
N VAL A 163 -2.84 -6.12 -15.61
CA VAL A 163 -2.31 -5.90 -14.25
C VAL A 163 -2.87 -6.88 -13.22
N SER A 164 -4.15 -7.27 -13.35
CA SER A 164 -4.79 -8.27 -12.48
C SER A 164 -4.17 -9.66 -12.63
N ALA A 165 -3.90 -10.10 -13.85
CA ALA A 165 -3.27 -11.40 -14.10
C ALA A 165 -1.83 -11.43 -13.57
N GLU A 166 -1.11 -10.32 -13.68
CA GLU A 166 0.24 -10.20 -13.10
C GLU A 166 0.23 -10.23 -11.57
N ILE A 167 -0.79 -9.66 -10.93
CA ILE A 167 -0.98 -9.76 -9.48
C ILE A 167 -1.26 -11.22 -9.10
N ASP A 168 -2.14 -11.90 -9.83
CA ASP A 168 -2.47 -13.31 -9.56
C ASP A 168 -1.24 -14.21 -9.73
N ALA A 169 -0.43 -13.99 -10.76
CA ALA A 169 0.84 -14.69 -10.96
C ALA A 169 1.80 -14.43 -9.80
N LEU A 170 1.99 -13.17 -9.38
CA LEU A 170 2.84 -12.83 -8.24
C LEU A 170 2.36 -13.52 -6.95
N VAL A 171 1.05 -13.57 -6.71
CA VAL A 171 0.48 -14.29 -5.55
C VAL A 171 0.80 -15.78 -5.65
N ALA A 172 0.65 -16.39 -6.83
CA ALA A 172 0.95 -17.80 -7.06
C ALA A 172 2.44 -18.12 -6.84
N ASP A 173 3.35 -17.29 -7.37
CA ASP A 173 4.80 -17.47 -7.22
C ASP A 173 5.24 -17.33 -5.76
N LEU A 174 4.64 -16.39 -5.02
CA LEU A 174 4.88 -16.23 -3.58
C LEU A 174 4.27 -17.38 -2.76
N ALA A 175 3.18 -17.98 -3.24
CA ALA A 175 2.55 -19.13 -2.60
C ALA A 175 3.34 -20.42 -2.82
N SER A 176 3.90 -20.61 -4.02
CA SER A 176 4.71 -21.77 -4.38
C SER A 176 6.14 -21.69 -3.84
N GLY A 177 6.61 -20.47 -3.54
CA GLY A 177 7.99 -20.20 -3.16
C GLY A 177 8.93 -20.02 -4.35
N GLU A 178 8.40 -20.03 -5.58
CA GLU A 178 9.14 -19.68 -6.80
C GLU A 178 9.72 -18.26 -6.71
N LYS A 179 8.94 -17.34 -6.12
CA LYS A 179 9.42 -16.02 -5.73
C LYS A 179 9.49 -15.92 -4.22
N THR A 180 10.56 -15.30 -3.74
CA THR A 180 10.72 -14.93 -2.34
C THR A 180 10.97 -13.44 -2.22
N LEU A 181 10.56 -12.85 -1.11
CA LEU A 181 10.84 -11.45 -0.80
C LEU A 181 11.98 -11.38 0.22
N PRO A 182 12.88 -10.38 0.11
CA PRO A 182 13.90 -10.18 1.13
C PRO A 182 13.27 -9.75 2.45
N ASN A 183 14.05 -9.84 3.53
CA ASN A 183 13.71 -9.16 4.76
C ASN A 183 13.88 -7.64 4.57
N PHE A 184 12.82 -6.88 4.79
CA PHE A 184 12.83 -5.42 4.66
C PHE A 184 13.17 -4.68 5.96
N PHE A 185 13.38 -5.40 7.06
CA PHE A 185 13.92 -4.82 8.28
C PHE A 185 15.44 -4.68 8.18
N GLU A 186 15.93 -3.48 8.52
CA GLU A 186 17.35 -3.18 8.74
C GLU A 186 17.79 -3.57 10.16
#